data_AF-A0A849AEV5-F1
#
_entry.id   AF-A0A849AEV5-F1
#
_cell.length_a   1.000
_cell.length_b   1.000
_cell.length_c   1.000
_cell.angle_alpha   90.00
_cell.angle_beta   90.00
_cell.angle_gamma   90.00
#
_symmetry.space_group_name_H-M   'P 1'
#
loop_
_entity.id
_entity.type
_entity.pdbx_description
1 polymer ?
#
loop_
_entity_poly.entity_id
_entity_poly.type
_entity_poly.pdbx_seq_one_letter_code
_entity_poly.pdbx_strand_id
1 'polypeptide(L)'
;MPVGERIEQAREVIRSTLEQRLADGLAERGAPDVEPEVLSQVLLVAGEQFARLVITDPDRYPPERLIANLRGVLAAVRAPASVSTSA
;
A
#
# COMPACT_ATOMS: atom_id res chain seq x y z
N MET A 1 2.51 -4.84 28.88
CA MET A 1 3.13 -4.79 27.55
C MET A 1 3.72 -3.40 27.31
N PRO A 2 5.04 -3.29 27.05
CA PRO A 2 5.71 -2.06 26.60
C PRO A 2 5.06 -1.45 25.35
N VAL A 3 5.14 -0.13 25.21
CA VAL A 3 4.54 0.60 24.06
C VAL A 3 5.05 0.10 22.72
N GLY A 4 6.37 -0.18 22.60
CA GLY A 4 6.98 -0.68 21.37
C GLY A 4 6.39 -2.02 20.92
N GLU A 5 6.22 -2.97 21.84
CA GLU A 5 5.61 -4.26 21.55
C GLU A 5 4.15 -4.12 21.07
N ARG A 6 3.39 -3.16 21.62
CA ARG A 6 2.01 -2.93 21.15
C ARG A 6 1.96 -2.39 19.73
N ILE A 7 2.89 -1.50 19.39
CA ILE A 7 2.99 -0.92 18.06
C ILE A 7 3.36 -2.00 17.06
N GLU A 8 4.33 -2.85 17.40
CA GLU A 8 4.74 -3.96 16.53
C GLU A 8 3.61 -4.97 16.32
N GLN A 9 2.87 -5.30 17.39
CA GLN A 9 1.70 -6.17 17.27
C GLN A 9 0.61 -5.56 16.39
N ALA A 10 0.36 -4.25 16.49
CA ALA A 10 -0.60 -3.58 15.62
C ALA A 10 -0.14 -3.57 14.15
N ARG A 11 1.15 -3.33 13.90
CA ARG A 11 1.76 -3.40 12.58
C ARG A 11 1.58 -4.79 11.97
N GLU A 12 1.84 -5.83 12.74
CA GLU A 12 1.69 -7.22 12.29
C GLU A 12 0.25 -7.58 11.94
N VAL A 13 -0.73 -7.15 12.74
CA VAL A 13 -2.15 -7.34 12.44
C VAL A 13 -2.56 -6.63 11.14
N ILE A 14 -2.09 -5.39 10.95
CA ILE A 14 -2.38 -4.64 9.71
C ILE A 14 -1.71 -5.31 8.52
N ARG A 15 -0.43 -5.70 8.65
CA ARG A 15 0.37 -6.31 7.60
C ARG A 15 -0.23 -7.64 7.14
N SER A 16 -0.52 -8.55 8.06
CA SER A 16 -1.15 -9.84 7.75
C SER A 16 -2.53 -9.67 7.08
N THR A 17 -3.30 -8.67 7.51
CA THR A 17 -4.58 -8.33 6.86
C THR A 17 -4.36 -7.83 5.42
N LEU A 18 -3.36 -6.96 5.20
CA LEU A 18 -3.02 -6.46 3.87
C LEU A 18 -2.54 -7.61 2.96
N GLU A 19 -1.66 -8.46 3.45
CA GLU A 19 -1.12 -9.61 2.72
C GLU A 19 -2.24 -10.53 2.22
N GLN A 20 -3.17 -10.90 3.10
CA GLN A 20 -4.33 -11.73 2.74
C GLN A 20 -5.19 -11.07 1.64
N ARG A 21 -5.51 -9.78 1.80
CA ARG A 21 -6.32 -9.04 0.82
C ARG A 21 -5.61 -8.87 -0.51
N LEU A 22 -4.29 -8.72 -0.49
CA LEU A 22 -3.47 -8.64 -1.68
C LEU A 22 -3.42 -10.00 -2.40
N ALA A 23 -3.27 -11.11 -1.66
CA ALA A 23 -3.28 -12.44 -2.25
C ALA A 23 -4.59 -12.70 -3.02
N ASP A 24 -5.74 -12.43 -2.39
CA ASP A 24 -7.06 -12.55 -3.02
C ASP A 24 -7.14 -11.66 -4.27
N GLY A 25 -6.80 -10.38 -4.12
CA GLY A 25 -6.94 -9.40 -5.18
C GLY A 25 -5.96 -9.60 -6.35
N LEU A 26 -4.76 -10.10 -6.11
CA LEU A 26 -3.75 -10.36 -7.15
C LEU A 26 -4.07 -11.64 -7.92
N ALA A 27 -4.59 -12.67 -7.23
CA ALA A 27 -5.07 -13.89 -7.88
C ALA A 27 -6.21 -13.59 -8.86
N GLU A 28 -7.20 -12.78 -8.46
CA GLU A 28 -8.28 -12.33 -9.34
C GLU A 28 -7.80 -11.51 -10.54
N ARG A 29 -6.68 -10.80 -10.39
CA ARG A 29 -6.11 -9.92 -11.43
C ARG A 29 -5.13 -10.60 -12.36
N GLY A 30 -4.76 -11.85 -12.11
CA GLY A 30 -3.77 -12.58 -12.90
C GLY A 30 -2.40 -11.92 -12.89
N ALA A 31 -1.96 -11.43 -11.71
CA ALA A 31 -0.65 -10.80 -11.51
C ALA A 31 0.30 -11.74 -10.75
N PRO A 32 0.81 -12.81 -11.38
CA PRO A 32 1.61 -13.84 -10.70
C PRO A 32 2.98 -13.34 -10.22
N ASP A 33 3.50 -12.26 -10.82
CA ASP A 33 4.84 -11.74 -10.52
C ASP A 33 4.88 -10.80 -9.31
N VAL A 34 3.74 -10.56 -8.66
CA VAL A 34 3.65 -9.69 -7.47
C VAL A 34 3.47 -10.54 -6.22
N GLU A 35 4.48 -10.52 -5.36
CA GLU A 35 4.44 -11.22 -4.08
C GLU A 35 3.60 -10.45 -3.05
N PRO A 36 2.49 -11.01 -2.53
CA PRO A 36 1.62 -10.33 -1.57
C PRO A 36 2.34 -9.93 -0.28
N GLU A 37 3.26 -10.78 0.21
CA GLU A 37 4.04 -10.52 1.42
C GLU A 37 4.89 -9.25 1.27
N VAL A 38 5.69 -9.18 0.20
CA VAL A 38 6.55 -8.01 -0.08
C VAL A 38 5.72 -6.76 -0.29
N LEU A 39 4.61 -6.84 -1.04
CA LEU A 39 3.75 -5.69 -1.29
C LEU A 39 3.05 -5.20 -0.01
N SER A 40 2.69 -6.11 0.91
CA SER A 40 2.10 -5.73 2.21
C SER A 40 3.05 -4.88 3.06
N GLN A 41 4.35 -5.19 3.04
CA GLN A 41 5.39 -4.42 3.72
C GLN A 41 5.49 -3.00 3.15
N VAL A 42 5.52 -2.89 1.82
CA VAL A 42 5.57 -1.60 1.12
C VAL A 42 4.36 -0.74 1.46
N LEU A 43 3.15 -1.32 1.45
CA LEU A 43 1.92 -0.60 1.77
C LEU A 43 1.85 -0.15 3.23
N LEU A 44 2.33 -0.96 4.17
CA LEU A 44 2.40 -0.58 5.58
C LEU A 44 3.29 0.65 5.78
N VAL A 45 4.52 0.62 5.23
CA VAL A 45 5.47 1.74 5.31
C VAL A 45 4.91 3.00 4.65
N ALA A 46 4.28 2.86 3.48
CA ALA A 46 3.65 3.98 2.80
C ALA A 46 2.50 4.58 3.62
N GLY A 47 1.64 3.74 4.20
CA GLY A 47 0.52 4.17 5.05
C GLY A 47 0.99 4.93 6.29
N GLU A 48 2.05 4.47 6.93
CA GLU A 48 2.64 5.16 8.09
C GLU A 48 3.27 6.50 7.73
N GLN A 49 3.93 6.56 6.58
CA GLN A 49 4.47 7.82 6.09
C GLN A 49 3.33 8.81 5.77
N PHE A 50 2.22 8.34 5.22
CA PHE A 50 1.04 9.18 4.98
C PHE A 50 0.43 9.68 6.28
N ALA A 51 0.29 8.81 7.28
CA ALA A 51 -0.16 9.21 8.61
C ALA A 51 0.75 10.28 9.22
N ARG A 52 2.07 10.11 9.09
CA ARG A 52 3.06 11.11 9.54
C ARG A 52 2.89 12.45 8.83
N LEU A 53 2.71 12.45 7.51
CA LEU A 53 2.51 13.68 6.72
C LEU A 53 1.23 14.42 7.15
N VAL A 54 0.12 13.71 7.31
CA VAL A 54 -1.16 14.27 7.78
C VAL A 54 -0.99 14.92 9.16
N ILE A 55 -0.26 14.28 10.06
CA ILE A 55 -0.05 14.80 11.43
C ILE A 55 0.92 15.99 11.44
N THR A 56 1.96 15.96 10.61
CA THR A 56 3.08 16.92 10.69
C THR A 56 2.82 18.20 9.90
N ASP A 57 2.12 18.11 8.76
CA ASP A 57 1.86 19.23 7.87
C ASP A 57 0.47 19.04 7.19
N PRO A 58 -0.62 19.17 7.97
CA PRO A 58 -1.98 18.88 7.50
C PRO A 58 -2.46 19.84 6.40
N ASP A 59 -2.02 21.10 6.43
CA ASP A 59 -2.40 22.09 5.43
C ASP A 59 -1.84 21.73 4.05
N ARG A 60 -0.61 21.19 4.00
CA ARG A 60 0.02 20.73 2.76
C ARG A 60 -0.43 19.33 2.35
N TYR A 61 -0.65 18.44 3.32
CA TYR A 61 -0.98 17.03 3.09
C TYR A 61 -2.31 16.63 3.75
N PRO A 62 -3.45 17.20 3.32
CA PRO A 62 -4.74 16.80 3.84
C PRO A 62 -5.05 15.34 3.43
N PRO A 63 -5.76 14.55 4.28
CA PRO A 63 -6.06 13.15 4.02
C PRO A 63 -6.68 12.89 2.65
N GLU A 64 -7.59 13.75 2.22
CA GLU A 64 -8.33 13.63 0.97
C GLU A 64 -7.38 13.68 -0.23
N ARG A 65 -6.35 14.55 -0.17
CA ARG A 65 -5.33 14.68 -1.22
C ARG A 65 -4.46 13.43 -1.31
N LEU A 66 -4.05 12.86 -0.16
CA LEU A 66 -3.23 11.65 -0.15
C LEU A 66 -4.02 10.43 -0.66
N ILE A 67 -5.27 10.28 -0.24
CA ILE A 67 -6.16 9.20 -0.70
C ILE A 67 -6.42 9.33 -2.20
N ALA A 68 -6.68 10.54 -2.71
CA ALA A 68 -6.88 10.76 -4.14
C ALA A 68 -5.63 10.34 -4.96
N ASN A 69 -4.44 10.71 -4.51
CA ASN A 69 -3.19 10.31 -5.16
C ASN A 69 -2.97 8.80 -5.12
N LEU A 70 -3.20 8.15 -3.97
CA LEU A 70 -3.05 6.70 -3.85
C LEU A 70 -4.00 5.95 -4.80
N ARG A 71 -5.25 6.40 -4.90
CA ARG A 71 -6.22 5.87 -5.88
C ARG A 71 -5.72 6.05 -7.32
N GLY A 72 -5.14 7.20 -7.64
CA GLY A 72 -4.54 7.48 -8.94
C GLY A 72 -3.38 6.52 -9.26
N VAL A 73 -2.47 6.29 -8.31
CA VAL A 73 -1.36 5.34 -8.45
C VAL A 73 -1.88 3.92 -8.67
N LEU A 74 -2.81 3.45 -7.84
CA LEU A 74 -3.38 2.11 -7.97
C LEU A 74 -4.14 1.92 -9.31
N ALA A 75 -4.78 2.97 -9.81
CA ALA A 75 -5.40 2.96 -11.12
C ALA A 75 -4.38 2.95 -12.27
N ALA A 76 -3.26 3.66 -12.14
CA ALA A 76 -2.20 3.67 -13.14
C ALA A 76 -1.51 2.30 -13.26
N VAL A 77 -1.27 1.64 -12.11
CA VAL A 77 -0.71 0.28 -12.06
C VAL A 77 -1.69 -0.77 -12.62
N ARG A 78 -3.00 -0.45 -12.73
CA ARG A 78 -4.03 -1.33 -13.31
C ARG A 78 -3.98 -1.41 -14.84
N ALA A 79 -3.40 -0.43 -15.54
CA ALA A 79 -3.32 -0.47 -17.00
C ALA A 79 -2.29 -1.54 -17.42
N PRO A 80 -2.58 -2.43 -18.39
CA PRO A 80 -1.57 -3.34 -18.89
C PRO A 80 -0.40 -2.50 -19.38
N ALA A 81 0.79 -2.79 -18.87
CA ALA A 81 2.02 -2.34 -19.49
C ALA A 81 1.99 -2.87 -20.92
N SER A 82 1.54 -2.05 -21.86
CA SER A 82 1.73 -2.32 -23.28
C SER A 82 3.24 -2.23 -23.47
N VAL A 83 3.87 -3.40 -23.41
CA VAL A 83 5.23 -3.60 -23.86
C VAL A 83 5.23 -3.18 -25.32
N SER A 84 5.64 -1.94 -25.56
CA SER A 84 6.04 -1.49 -26.89
C SER A 84 7.38 -2.15 -27.20
N THR A 85 7.35 -3.43 -27.55
CA THR A 85 8.39 -4.02 -28.39
C THR A 85 8.13 -3.48 -29.79
N SER A 86 8.74 -2.36 -30.12
CA SER A 86 8.88 -1.97 -31.52
C SER A 86 10.09 -2.73 -32.08
N ALA A 87 9.82 -3.36 -33.23
CA ALA A 87 10.71 -4.18 -34.04
C ALA A 87 11.83 -3.38 -34.73
#